data_AF-A0A7V5UKC7-F1
#
_entry.id   AF-A0A7V5UKC7-F1
#
_cell.length_a   1.000
_cell.length_b   1.000
_cell.length_c   1.000
_cell.angle_alpha   90.00
_cell.angle_beta   90.00
_cell.angle_gamma   90.00
#
_symmetry.space_group_name_H-M   'P 1'
#
loop_
_entity.id
_entity.type
_entity.pdbx_description
1 polymer ?
#
loop_
_entity_poly.entity_id
_entity_poly.type
_entity_poly.pdbx_seq_one_letter_code
_entity_poly.pdbx_strand_id
1 'polypeptide(L)' 'MKRQPAEVDRPAPDIDLPRAGGGRWRLADHRGRPVMLVFHRHLA' A
#
# COMPACT_ATOMS: atom_id res chain seq x y z
N MET A 1 15.92 3.35 -7.13
CA MET A 1 15.32 2.84 -5.87
C MET A 1 15.74 1.38 -5.71
N LYS A 2 16.44 1.01 -4.63
CA LYS A 2 16.79 -0.40 -4.38
C LYS A 2 15.54 -1.13 -3.90
N ARG A 3 15.26 -2.33 -4.43
CA ARG A 3 14.17 -3.17 -3.96
C ARG A 3 14.60 -3.78 -2.64
N GLN A 4 13.92 -3.41 -1.55
CA GLN A 4 14.12 -4.01 -0.23
C GLN A 4 12.86 -4.79 0.14
N PRO A 5 12.99 -5.99 0.72
CA PRO A 5 11.84 -6.69 1.29
C PRO A 5 11.24 -5.87 2.44
N ALA A 6 9.94 -6.04 2.65
CA ALA A 6 9.30 -5.48 3.84
C ALA A 6 9.78 -6.23 5.09
N GLU A 7 10.03 -5.50 6.16
CA GLU A 7 10.50 -6.03 7.44
C GLU A 7 9.39 -5.89 8.48
N VAL A 8 9.27 -6.88 9.36
CA VAL A 8 8.35 -6.82 10.50
C VAL A 8 8.79 -5.69 11.45
N ASP A 9 7.83 -5.07 12.13
CA ASP A 9 7.99 -3.92 13.06
C ASP A 9 8.54 -2.63 12.45
N ARG A 10 8.93 -2.65 11.18
CA ARG A 10 9.27 -1.44 10.44
C ARG A 10 8.00 -0.75 9.94
N PRO A 11 7.88 0.58 10.04
CA PRO A 11 6.77 1.30 9.44
C PRO A 11 6.66 0.98 7.95
N ALA A 12 5.46 0.58 7.53
CA ALA A 12 5.17 0.39 6.12
C ALA A 12 5.43 1.70 5.34
N PRO A 13 5.97 1.63 4.10
CA PRO A 13 6.10 2.79 3.23
C PRO A 13 4.76 3.49 3.05
N ASP A 14 4.77 4.81 2.89
CA ASP A 14 3.54 5.51 2.55
C ASP A 14 3.13 5.17 1.11
N ILE A 15 1.92 4.65 0.97
CA ILE A 15 1.38 4.20 -0.31
C ILE A 15 0.25 5.15 -0.65
N ASP A 16 0.37 5.80 -1.79
CA ASP A 16 -0.66 6.66 -2.36
C ASP A 16 -0.88 6.28 -3.82
N LEU A 17 -2.05 5.68 -4.09
CA LEU A 17 -2.39 5.10 -5.40
C LEU A 17 -3.78 5.56 -5.86
N PRO A 18 -3.99 5.71 -7.18
CA PRO A 18 -5.34 5.90 -7.72
C PRO A 18 -6.20 4.64 -7.52
N ARG A 19 -7.50 4.81 -7.33
CA ARG A 19 -8.46 3.69 -7.29
C ARG A 19 -9.02 3.43 -8.68
N ALA A 20 -9.32 2.17 -8.98
CA ALA A 20 -10.21 1.82 -10.08
C ALA A 20 -11.60 2.40 -9.78
N GLY A 21 -12.09 3.31 -10.63
CA GLY A 21 -13.30 4.10 -10.38
C GLY A 21 -13.05 5.55 -9.96
N GLY A 22 -11.79 5.98 -9.87
CA GLY A 22 -11.41 7.36 -9.57
C GLY A 22 -11.16 7.62 -8.09
N GLY A 23 -10.60 8.79 -7.81
CA GLY A 23 -10.12 9.14 -6.47
C GLY A 23 -8.78 8.48 -6.12
N ARG A 24 -8.35 8.69 -4.87
CA ARG A 24 -7.08 8.20 -4.34
C ARG A 24 -7.29 7.31 -3.12
N TRP A 25 -6.38 6.37 -2.93
CA TRP A 25 -6.27 5.55 -1.73
C TRP A 25 -4.91 5.82 -1.10
N ARG A 26 -4.88 6.22 0.18
CA ARG A 26 -3.66 6.46 0.95
C ARG A 26 -3.60 5.53 2.16
N LEU A 27 -2.44 4.91 2.40
CA LEU A 27 -2.26 4.07 3.59
C LEU A 27 -2.39 4.88 4.88
N ALA A 28 -1.96 6.14 4.87
CA ALA A 28 -2.08 7.05 6.01
C ALA A 28 -3.52 7.21 6.53
N ASP A 29 -4.53 7.14 5.65
CA ASP A 29 -5.94 7.31 6.03
C ASP A 29 -6.49 6.13 6.84
N HIS A 30 -5.74 5.02 6.95
CA HIS A 30 -6.16 3.79 7.61
C HIS A 30 -5.35 3.45 8.87
N ARG A 31 -4.56 4.39 9.39
CA ARG A 31 -3.78 4.20 10.63
C ARG A 31 -4.70 3.95 11.83
N GLY A 32 -4.18 3.28 12.86
CA GLY A 32 -4.93 2.96 14.09
C GLY A 32 -5.80 1.71 14.01
N ARG A 33 -5.79 0.98 12.89
CA ARG A 33 -6.45 -0.32 12.74
C ARG A 33 -5.61 -1.29 11.90
N PRO A 34 -5.81 -2.61 12.03
CA PRO A 34 -5.21 -3.59 11.13
C PRO A 34 -5.67 -3.39 9.68
N VAL A 35 -4.74 -3.44 8.74
CA VAL A 35 -4.98 -3.30 7.29
C VAL A 35 -4.19 -4.36 6.55
N MET A 36 -4.81 -5.01 5.57
CA MET A 36 -4.16 -5.94 4.66
C MET A 36 -4.00 -5.30 3.27
N LEU A 37 -2.78 -5.33 2.73
CA LEU A 37 -2.48 -4.87 1.37
C LEU A 37 -2.14 -6.08 0.50
N VAL A 38 -2.87 -6.24 -0.61
CA VAL A 38 -2.66 -7.30 -1.58
C VAL A 38 -2.15 -6.69 -2.88
N PHE A 39 -0.90 -7.00 -3.24
CA PHE A 39 -0.33 -6.61 -4.52
C PHE A 39 -0.53 -7.73 -5.52
N HIS A 40 -1.49 -7.57 -6.42
CA HIS A 40 -1.65 -8.46 -7.57
C HIS A 40 -0.99 -7.87 -8.82
N ARG A 41 -0.47 -8.73 -9.68
CA ARG A 41 -0.08 -8.34 -11.03
C ARG A 41 -1.36 -8.17 -11.85
N HIS A 42 -1.55 -7.00 -12.45
CA HIS A 42 -2.53 -6.87 -13.52
C HIS A 42 -2.01 -7.65 -14.73
N LEU A 43 -2.70 -8.74 -15.08
CA LEU A 43 -2.50 -9.44 -16.33
C LEU A 43 -3.44 -8.78 -17.33
N ALA A 44 -2.88 -7.91 -18.17
CA ALA A 44 -3.56 -7.42 -19.36
C ALA A 44 -3.49 -8.48 -20.47
#